data_AF-A0A6J7Q3H1-F1
#
_entry.id   AF-A0A6J7Q3H1-F1
#
_cell.length_a   1.000
_cell.length_b   1.000
_cell.length_c   1.000
_cell.angle_alpha   90.00
_cell.angle_beta   90.00
_cell.angle_gamma   90.00
#
_symmetry.space_group_name_H-M   'P 1'
#
loop_
_entity.id
_entity.type
_entity.pdbx_description
1 polymer ?
#
loop_
_entity_poly.entity_id
_entity_poly.type
_entity_poly.pdbx_seq_one_letter_code
_entity_poly.pdbx_strand_id
1 'polypeptide(L)'
;MTEQGYAASVVDRPMGQEICQHHCPIAHVAAEFPQLCEAETEAFSKLLGTHVQRLATIAHGDGVCTTFIPALKTSTKTNATGKVRA
;
A
#
# COMPACT_ATOMS: atom_id res chain seq x y z
N MET A 1 0.59 -17.79 -9.14
CA MET A 1 -0.67 -17.02 -8.95
C MET A 1 -1.27 -17.48 -7.63
N THR A 2 -1.67 -16.58 -6.72
CA THR A 2 -2.36 -16.99 -5.48
C THR A 2 -3.75 -17.55 -5.82
N GLU A 3 -4.40 -18.28 -4.92
CA GLU A 3 -5.78 -18.80 -5.13
C GLU A 3 -6.79 -17.70 -5.48
N GLN A 4 -6.51 -16.46 -5.10
CA GLN A 4 -7.38 -15.30 -5.34
C GLN A 4 -6.99 -14.49 -6.58
N GLY A 5 -5.97 -14.91 -7.34
CA GLY A 5 -5.62 -14.30 -8.62
C GLY A 5 -4.87 -12.97 -8.58
N TYR A 6 -4.35 -12.54 -7.42
CA TYR A 6 -3.80 -11.18 -7.25
C TYR A 6 -2.34 -10.99 -7.73
N ALA A 7 -1.61 -12.07 -8.02
CA ALA A 7 -0.16 -12.10 -8.34
C ALA A 7 0.60 -10.84 -7.86
N ALA A 8 0.69 -10.67 -6.54
CA ALA A 8 1.36 -9.54 -5.94
C ALA A 8 2.73 -9.93 -5.40
N SER A 9 3.70 -9.04 -5.53
CA SER A 9 5.03 -9.15 -4.91
C SER A 9 5.34 -7.88 -4.11
N VAL A 10 6.22 -8.00 -3.12
CA VAL A 10 6.72 -6.84 -2.37
C VAL A 10 8.19 -6.63 -2.70
N VAL A 11 8.57 -5.38 -2.96
CA VAL A 11 9.96 -4.97 -3.22
C VAL A 11 10.38 -3.97 -2.17
N ASP A 12 11.46 -4.26 -1.45
CA ASP A 12 12.02 -3.33 -0.47
C ASP A 12 12.73 -2.16 -1.17
N ARG A 13 12.51 -0.95 -0.65
CA ARG A 13 13.13 0.29 -1.12
C ARG A 13 13.78 1.02 0.06
N PRO A 14 14.79 1.88 -0.18
CA PRO A 14 15.45 2.60 0.91
C PRO A 14 14.52 3.43 1.81
N MET A 15 13.38 3.89 1.29
CA MET A 15 12.41 4.73 2.02
C MET A 15 11.11 4.01 2.38
N GLY A 16 10.99 2.70 2.11
CA GLY A 16 9.72 1.99 2.27
C GLY A 16 9.66 0.69 1.48
N GLN A 17 8.46 0.29 1.08
CA GLN A 17 8.21 -0.92 0.31
C GLN A 17 7.27 -0.62 -0.85
N GLU A 18 7.38 -1.37 -1.94
CA GLU A 18 6.45 -1.32 -3.06
C GLU A 18 5.68 -2.62 -3.14
N ILE A 19 4.35 -2.54 -3.17
CA ILE A 19 3.49 -3.64 -3.59
C ILE A 19 3.32 -3.54 -5.10
N CYS A 20 3.80 -4.55 -5.82
CA CYS A 20 3.64 -4.70 -7.26
C CYS A 20 2.58 -5.78 -7.53
N GLN A 21 1.40 -5.39 -7.99
CA GLN A 21 0.31 -6.26 -8.39
C GLN A 21 0.34 -6.49 -9.91
N HIS A 22 0.82 -7.66 -10.32
CA HIS A 22 0.89 -8.07 -11.73
C HIS A 22 -0.48 -8.43 -12.30
N HIS A 23 -1.47 -8.68 -11.45
CA HIS A 23 -2.85 -8.94 -11.86
C HIS A 23 -3.81 -8.20 -10.94
N CYS A 24 -4.17 -6.98 -11.36
CA CYS A 24 -5.09 -6.14 -10.60
C CYS A 24 -6.54 -6.54 -10.90
N PRO A 25 -7.31 -6.93 -9.88
CA PRO A 25 -8.66 -7.52 -10.04
C PRO A 25 -9.66 -6.53 -10.63
N ILE A 26 -9.43 -5.23 -10.40
CA ILE A 26 -10.31 -4.16 -10.85
C ILE A 26 -9.81 -3.49 -12.13
N ALA A 27 -8.65 -3.88 -12.70
CA ALA A 27 -8.02 -3.13 -13.79
C ALA A 27 -8.94 -2.90 -14.99
N HIS A 28 -9.70 -3.93 -15.39
CA HIS A 28 -10.62 -3.83 -16.52
C HIS A 28 -11.74 -2.83 -16.26
N VAL A 29 -12.37 -2.90 -15.09
CA VAL A 29 -13.47 -1.99 -14.72
C VAL A 29 -12.94 -0.59 -14.42
N ALA A 30 -11.76 -0.49 -13.80
CA ALA A 30 -11.14 0.78 -13.46
C ALA A 30 -10.65 1.57 -14.68
N ALA A 31 -10.49 0.93 -15.85
CA ALA A 31 -10.23 1.63 -17.11
C ALA A 31 -11.42 2.53 -17.50
N GLU A 32 -12.65 2.12 -17.20
CA GLU A 32 -13.86 2.92 -17.40
C GLU A 32 -14.23 3.75 -16.16
N PHE A 33 -13.83 3.28 -14.97
CA PHE A 33 -14.21 3.84 -13.67
C PHE A 33 -12.98 4.06 -12.76
N PRO A 34 -12.14 5.08 -13.03
CA PRO A 34 -10.87 5.31 -12.33
C PRO A 34 -11.00 5.49 -10.81
N GLN A 35 -12.16 5.92 -10.31
CA GLN A 35 -12.46 6.02 -8.88
C GLN A 35 -12.29 4.69 -8.13
N LEU A 36 -12.34 3.55 -8.82
CA LEU A 36 -12.06 2.25 -8.21
C LEU A 36 -10.58 2.11 -7.83
N CYS A 37 -9.65 2.64 -8.63
CA CYS A 37 -8.22 2.67 -8.27
C CYS A 37 -7.97 3.59 -7.07
N GLU A 38 -8.72 4.69 -6.96
CA GLU A 38 -8.66 5.59 -5.80
C GLU A 38 -9.17 4.89 -4.54
N ALA A 39 -10.34 4.24 -4.62
CA ALA A 39 -10.91 3.47 -3.52
C ALA A 39 -10.00 2.32 -3.07
N GLU A 40 -9.34 1.62 -4.00
CA GLU A 40 -8.35 0.59 -3.68
C GLU A 40 -7.14 1.17 -2.93
N THR A 41 -6.65 2.33 -3.36
CA THR A 41 -5.54 3.03 -2.70
C THR A 41 -5.92 3.49 -1.30
N GLU A 42 -7.14 4.02 -1.13
CA GLU A 42 -7.68 4.38 0.19
C GLU A 42 -7.82 3.15 1.10
N ALA A 43 -8.28 2.02 0.56
CA ALA A 43 -8.37 0.77 1.29
C ALA A 43 -6.99 0.30 1.78
N PHE A 44 -5.95 0.36 0.92
CA PHE A 44 -4.58 0.07 1.35
C PHE A 44 -4.10 1.01 2.45
N SER A 45 -4.35 2.31 2.33
CA SER A 45 -3.97 3.27 3.37
C SER A 45 -4.62 2.94 4.71
N LYS A 46 -5.93 2.66 4.71
CA LYS A 46 -6.69 2.29 5.91
C LYS A 46 -6.18 1.00 6.54
N LEU A 47 -5.95 -0.04 5.73
CA LEU A 47 -5.49 -1.34 6.20
C LEU A 47 -4.08 -1.28 6.80
N LEU A 48 -3.18 -0.50 6.20
CA LEU A 48 -1.78 -0.40 6.63
C LEU A 48 -1.55 0.65 7.72
N GLY A 49 -2.53 1.52 7.98
CA GLY A 49 -2.42 2.59 8.98
C GLY A 49 -1.40 3.67 8.61
N THR A 50 -1.00 3.76 7.35
CA THR A 50 -0.09 4.77 6.81
C THR A 50 -0.61 5.29 5.50
N HIS A 51 -0.19 6.49 5.11
CA HIS A 51 -0.41 6.95 3.74
C HIS A 51 0.32 6.03 2.77
N VAL A 52 -0.29 5.78 1.63
CA VAL A 52 0.34 5.05 0.52
C VAL A 52 0.26 5.90 -0.74
N GLN A 53 1.15 5.65 -1.69
CA GLN A 53 1.16 6.36 -2.96
C GLN A 53 1.04 5.37 -4.12
N ARG A 54 0.01 5.54 -4.95
CA ARG A 54 -0.11 4.78 -6.20
C ARG A 54 0.87 5.37 -7.22
N LEU A 55 1.83 4.58 -7.68
CA LEU A 55 2.84 5.00 -8.66
C LEU A 55 2.48 4.61 -10.10
N ALA A 56 1.84 3.45 -10.27
CA ALA A 56 1.49 2.89 -11.59
C ALA A 56 0.17 2.12 -11.50
N THR A 57 -0.62 2.12 -12.56
CA THR A 57 -1.89 1.39 -12.66
C THR A 57 -2.07 0.73 -14.04
N ILE A 58 -2.43 -0.56 -14.02
CA ILE A 58 -2.76 -1.29 -15.25
C ILE A 58 -3.94 -0.64 -15.99
N ALA A 59 -4.90 -0.09 -15.24
CA ALA A 59 -6.03 0.65 -15.80
C ALA A 59 -5.62 1.86 -16.67
N HIS A 60 -4.44 2.44 -16.44
CA HIS A 60 -3.91 3.56 -17.23
C HIS A 60 -2.85 3.12 -18.26
N GLY A 61 -2.67 1.81 -18.46
CA GLY A 61 -1.78 1.26 -19.47
C GLY A 61 -0.39 0.83 -18.96
N ASP A 62 -0.15 0.84 -17.64
CA ASP A 62 1.08 0.28 -17.08
C ASP A 62 1.06 -1.25 -17.10
N GLY A 63 2.24 -1.88 -17.08
CA GLY A 63 2.34 -3.35 -17.03
C GLY A 63 2.07 -3.96 -15.65
N VAL A 64 2.03 -3.14 -14.59
CA VAL A 64 1.89 -3.60 -13.19
C VAL A 64 1.34 -2.47 -12.32
N CYS A 65 0.36 -2.77 -11.47
CA CYS A 65 -0.09 -1.81 -10.46
C CYS A 65 0.98 -1.71 -9.37
N THR A 66 1.50 -0.51 -9.09
CA THR A 66 2.55 -0.31 -8.08
C THR A 66 2.08 0.66 -7.01
N THR A 67 2.06 0.22 -5.76
CA THR A 67 1.73 1.06 -4.60
C THR A 67 2.93 1.15 -3.66
N PHE A 68 3.44 2.35 -3.43
CA PHE A 68 4.51 2.63 -2.47
C PHE A 68 3.94 2.84 -1.07
N ILE A 69 4.54 2.15 -0.11
CA ILE A 69 4.27 2.22 1.32
C ILE A 69 5.51 2.80 1.99
N PRO A 70 5.46 4.01 2.53
CA PRO A 70 6.59 4.61 3.21
C PRO A 70 6.91 3.86 4.50
N ALA A 71 8.20 3.74 4.81
CA ALA A 71 8.64 3.24 6.09
C ALA A 71 8.16 4.22 7.18
N LEU A 72 7.28 3.75 8.06
CA LEU A 72 6.90 4.52 9.24
C LEU A 72 8.14 4.71 10.10
N LYS A 73 8.60 5.95 10.26
CA LYS A 73 9.49 6.28 11.38
C LYS A 73 8.66 6.07 12.64
N THR A 74 8.84 4.94 13.31
CA THR A 74 8.31 4.73 14.64
C THR A 74 8.89 5.80 15.55
N SER A 75 8.17 6.92 15.71
CA SER A 75 8.37 7.83 16.80
C SER A 75 7.88 7.11 18.05
N THR A 76 8.74 6.26 18.60
CA THR A 76 8.55 5.61 19.89
C THR A 76 8.32 6.72 20.91
N LYS A 77 7.06 7.02 21.26
CA LYS A 77 6.77 7.79 22.47
C LYS A 77 7.16 6.89 23.64
N THR A 78 8.40 7.01 24.09
CA THR A 78 8.84 6.47 25.39
C THR A 78 7.98 7.14 26.45
N ASN A 79 6.97 6.43 26.95
CA ASN A 79 6.17 6.88 28.08
C ASN A 79 7.03 6.73 29.34
N ALA A 80 7.87 7.73 29.62
CA ALA A 80 8.56 7.86 30.88
C ALA A 80 7.55 8.35 31.93
N THR A 81 6.80 7.41 32.53
CA THR A 81 5.99 7.69 33.72
C THR A 81 6.66 7.05 34.92
N GLY A 82 7.21 7.91 35.77
CA GLY A 82 8.08 7.56 36.89
C GLY A 82 7.45 6.63 37.91
N LYS A 83 8.25 5.66 38.37
CA LYS A 83 7.93 4.82 39.52
C LYS A 83 8.37 5.55 40.79
N VAL A 84 7.40 5.75 41.67
CA VAL A 84 7.45 6.38 42.99
C VAL A 84 8.52 5.72 43.87
N ARG A 85 9.32 6.53 44.57
CA ARG A 85 10.26 6.09 45.63
C ARG A 85 9.45 5.59 46.84
N ALA A 86 9.79 4.40 47.32
CA ALA A 86 9.45 3.93 48.66
C ALA A 86 10.56 4.32 49.64
#